data_AF-A0A8E4A8P5-F1
#
_entry.id   AF-A0A8E4A8P5-F1
#
_cell.length_a   1.000
_cell.length_b   1.000
_cell.length_c   1.000
_cell.angle_alpha   90.00
_cell.angle_beta   90.00
_cell.angle_gamma   90.00
#
_symmetry.space_group_name_H-M   'P 1'
#
loop_
_entity.id
_entity.type
_entity.pdbx_description
1 polymer ?
#
loop_
_entity_poly.entity_id
_entity_poly.type
_entity_poly.pdbx_seq_one_letter_code
_entity_poly.pdbx_strand_id
1 'polypeptide(L)'
;PITPQMALNIFRHISTGDIKTMGLSNDYVRPEWMIITVLPVPPPPVRPSISVDGGNGMRGEDDLTYKLGDIIRANGNVQRCETEGSPAHIVTEFEHLL
;
A
#
# COMPACT_ATOMS: atom_id res chain seq x y z
N PRO A 1 13.89 -10.49 -11.31
CA PRO A 1 13.46 -9.08 -11.22
C PRO A 1 13.76 -8.56 -9.80
N ILE A 2 13.90 -7.25 -9.60
CA ILE A 2 14.14 -6.67 -8.25
C ILE A 2 12.79 -6.58 -7.52
N THR A 3 12.70 -7.12 -6.29
CA THR A 3 11.49 -7.01 -5.48
C THR A 3 11.43 -5.67 -4.73
N PRO A 4 10.24 -5.18 -4.34
CA PRO A 4 10.12 -3.97 -3.53
C PRO A 4 10.93 -4.02 -2.23
N GLN A 5 10.97 -5.19 -1.58
CA GLN A 5 11.76 -5.40 -0.36
C GLN A 5 13.27 -5.30 -0.61
N MET A 6 13.77 -5.82 -1.74
CA MET A 6 15.16 -5.65 -2.14
C MET A 6 15.49 -4.18 -2.40
N ALA A 7 14.63 -3.46 -3.11
CA ALA A 7 14.80 -2.04 -3.38
C ALA A 7 14.82 -1.21 -2.08
N LEU A 8 13.89 -1.48 -1.16
CA LEU A 8 13.84 -0.83 0.15
C LEU A 8 15.15 -1.02 0.94
N ASN A 9 15.68 -2.24 0.96
CA ASN A 9 16.93 -2.54 1.63
C ASN A 9 18.10 -1.79 0.99
N ILE A 10 18.17 -1.71 -0.34
CA ILE A 10 19.19 -0.92 -1.04
C ILE A 10 19.06 0.56 -0.68
N PHE A 11 17.85 1.13 -0.77
CA PHE A 11 17.59 2.53 -0.49
C PHE A 11 17.96 2.95 0.94
N ARG A 12 17.69 2.09 1.93
CA ARG A 12 18.07 2.33 3.35
C ARG A 12 19.58 2.46 3.56
N HIS A 13 20.40 1.88 2.69
CA HIS A 13 21.86 1.93 2.81
C HIS A 13 22.49 3.10 2.06
N ILE A 14 21.71 3.89 1.31
CA ILE A 14 22.21 5.10 0.64
C ILE A 14 22.55 6.13 1.72
N SER A 15 23.77 6.66 1.68
CA SER A 15 24.21 7.67 2.64
C SER A 15 23.48 9.00 2.42
N THR A 16 23.37 9.82 3.47
CA THR A 16 22.72 11.14 3.38
C THR A 16 23.42 12.09 2.39
N GLY A 17 24.75 11.94 2.23
CA GLY A 17 25.55 12.67 1.23
C GLY A 17 25.23 12.24 -0.19
N ASP A 18 25.06 10.94 -0.43
CA ASP A 18 24.67 10.42 -1.74
C ASP A 18 23.23 10.82 -2.10
N ILE A 19 22.30 10.77 -1.14
CA ILE A 19 20.92 11.26 -1.32
C ILE A 19 20.93 12.71 -1.83
N LYS A 20 21.74 13.58 -1.20
CA LYS A 20 21.87 14.97 -1.63
C LYS A 20 22.52 15.11 -3.01
N THR A 21 23.52 14.28 -3.29
CA THR A 21 24.22 14.25 -4.59
C THR A 21 23.30 13.83 -5.73
N MET A 22 22.34 12.94 -5.45
CA MET A 22 21.25 12.56 -6.36
C MET A 22 20.18 13.64 -6.53
N GLY A 23 20.26 14.76 -5.80
CA GLY A 23 19.29 15.85 -5.86
C GLY A 23 18.05 15.66 -4.98
N LEU A 24 18.08 14.72 -4.03
CA LEU A 24 16.98 14.45 -3.11
C LEU A 24 17.19 15.14 -1.75
N SER A 25 16.12 15.24 -0.96
CA SER A 25 16.15 15.83 0.38
C SER A 25 16.10 14.74 1.46
N ASN A 26 17.01 14.83 2.42
CA ASN A 26 17.01 13.96 3.61
C ASN A 26 15.79 14.21 4.52
N ASP A 27 15.17 15.39 4.45
CA ASP A 27 14.07 15.77 5.34
C ASP A 27 12.69 15.56 4.72
N TYR A 28 12.61 15.56 3.38
CA TYR A 28 11.32 15.54 2.66
C TYR A 28 11.15 14.36 1.71
N VAL A 29 12.23 13.84 1.13
CA VAL A 29 12.16 12.86 0.02
C VAL A 29 13.31 11.87 0.12
N ARG A 30 13.32 11.06 1.18
CA ARG A 30 14.28 9.95 1.25
C ARG A 30 13.87 8.80 0.32
N PRO A 31 14.79 8.17 -0.43
CA PRO A 31 14.46 7.12 -1.40
C PRO A 31 13.65 5.96 -0.80
N GLU A 32 13.95 5.56 0.43
CA GLU A 32 13.24 4.46 1.08
C GLU A 32 11.75 4.75 1.33
N TRP A 33 11.32 6.02 1.32
CA TRP A 33 9.91 6.41 1.47
C TRP A 33 9.11 6.24 0.19
N MET A 34 9.75 5.99 -0.95
CA MET A 34 9.07 5.66 -2.20
C MET A 34 8.45 4.26 -2.17
N ILE A 35 8.87 3.40 -1.24
CA ILE A 35 8.30 2.07 -1.02
C ILE A 35 7.32 2.14 0.15
N ILE A 36 6.05 1.83 -0.11
CA ILE A 36 4.98 1.89 0.89
C ILE A 36 5.08 0.67 1.81
N THR A 37 5.36 0.90 3.09
CA THR A 37 5.27 -0.12 4.16
C THR A 37 4.08 0.10 5.08
N VAL A 38 3.55 1.32 5.11
CA VAL A 38 2.35 1.72 5.85
C VAL A 38 1.50 2.57 4.92
N LEU A 39 0.33 2.08 4.54
CA LEU A 39 -0.61 2.81 3.70
C LEU A 39 -1.52 3.70 4.57
N PRO A 40 -1.50 5.03 4.42
CA PRO A 40 -2.39 5.90 5.17
C PRO A 40 -3.84 5.74 4.70
N VAL A 41 -4.77 5.64 5.66
CA VAL A 41 -6.21 5.58 5.38
C VAL A 41 -6.81 6.97 5.53
N PRO A 42 -7.38 7.57 4.47
CA PRO A 42 -7.98 8.89 4.55
C PRO A 42 -9.27 8.90 5.41
N PRO A 43 -9.56 10.01 6.10
CA PRO A 43 -10.75 10.14 6.93
C PRO A 43 -12.03 10.28 6.07
N PRO A 44 -13.24 10.04 6.63
CA PRO A 44 -14.50 10.05 5.88
C PRO A 44 -14.76 11.29 5.00
N PRO A 45 -14.38 12.53 5.37
CA PRO A 45 -14.57 13.68 4.50
C PRO A 45 -13.83 13.61 3.16
N VAL A 46 -12.74 12.84 3.08
CA VAL A 46 -11.94 12.62 1.86
C VAL A 46 -12.45 11.40 1.07
N ARG A 47 -13.30 10.58 1.68
CA ARG A 47 -13.97 9.42 1.06
C ARG A 47 -15.48 9.44 1.39
N PRO A 48 -16.22 10.48 0.96
CA PRO A 48 -17.60 10.71 1.37
C PRO A 48 -18.55 9.64 0.81
N SER A 49 -19.48 9.16 1.63
CA SER A 49 -20.50 8.22 1.14
C SER A 49 -21.36 8.83 0.05
N ILE A 50 -21.74 8.00 -0.93
CA ILE A 50 -22.60 8.39 -2.04
C ILE A 50 -24.05 8.06 -1.69
N SER A 51 -24.95 9.01 -1.92
CA SER A 51 -26.39 8.74 -1.94
C SER A 51 -26.88 8.80 -3.37
N VAL A 52 -27.35 7.67 -3.90
CA VAL A 52 -28.04 7.66 -5.19
C VAL A 52 -29.49 8.04 -4.90
N ASP A 53 -29.92 9.18 -5.41
CA ASP A 53 -31.26 9.77 -5.29
C ASP A 53 -31.72 10.26 -3.90
N GLY A 54 -31.95 11.58 -3.84
CA GLY A 54 -32.37 12.37 -2.69
C GLY A 54 -33.27 11.64 -1.68
N GLY A 55 -32.65 11.22 -0.58
CA GLY A 55 -33.31 10.85 0.68
C GLY A 55 -33.82 9.41 0.81
N ASN A 56 -34.07 8.69 -0.30
CA ASN A 56 -34.74 7.38 -0.25
C ASN A 56 -34.06 6.25 -1.05
N GLY A 57 -32.96 6.51 -1.77
CA GLY A 57 -32.22 5.47 -2.48
C GLY A 57 -31.14 4.77 -1.65
N MET A 58 -30.58 3.70 -2.20
CA MET A 58 -29.53 2.90 -1.55
C MET A 58 -28.28 3.77 -1.29
N ARG A 59 -27.80 3.75 -0.03
CA ARG A 59 -26.54 4.42 0.33
C ARG A 59 -25.38 3.54 -0.16
N GLY A 60 -24.50 4.11 -0.96
CA GLY A 60 -23.23 3.50 -1.38
C GLY A 60 -22.05 4.16 -0.67
N GLU A 61 -20.89 3.50 -0.68
CA GLU A 61 -19.64 4.06 -0.18
C GLU A 61 -18.84 4.71 -1.32
N ASP A 62 -17.89 5.57 -0.96
CA ASP A 62 -16.93 6.12 -1.93
C ASP A 62 -16.06 5.02 -2.59
N ASP A 63 -15.66 5.20 -3.84
CA ASP A 63 -14.78 4.26 -4.55
C ASP A 63 -13.45 4.00 -3.83
N LEU A 64 -12.89 5.02 -3.15
CA LEU A 64 -11.70 4.84 -2.31
C LEU A 64 -11.97 3.86 -1.17
N THR A 65 -13.17 3.90 -0.58
CA THR A 65 -13.55 2.98 0.50
C THR A 65 -13.62 1.55 -0.02
N TYR A 66 -14.21 1.32 -1.19
CA TYR A 66 -14.24 0.00 -1.80
C TYR A 66 -12.84 -0.53 -2.10
N LYS A 67 -11.97 0.29 -2.70
CA LYS A 67 -10.59 -0.12 -3.03
C LYS A 67 -9.71 -0.37 -1.81
N LEU A 68 -9.86 0.44 -0.76
CA LEU A 68 -9.19 0.15 0.51
C LEU A 68 -9.67 -1.18 1.12
N GLY A 69 -10.96 -1.51 0.97
CA GLY A 69 -11.50 -2.82 1.37
C GLY A 69 -10.86 -3.99 0.61
N ASP A 70 -10.69 -3.85 -0.71
CA ASP A 70 -10.00 -4.84 -1.54
C ASP A 70 -8.54 -5.04 -1.09
N ILE A 71 -7.80 -3.94 -0.88
CA ILE A 71 -6.39 -3.97 -0.41
C ILE A 71 -6.28 -4.70 0.93
N ILE A 72 -7.14 -4.35 1.91
CA ILE A 72 -7.13 -4.98 3.24
C ILE A 72 -7.39 -6.49 3.14
N ARG A 73 -8.34 -6.90 2.29
CA ARG A 73 -8.68 -8.32 2.10
C ARG A 73 -7.53 -9.10 1.47
N ALA A 74 -6.92 -8.56 0.41
CA ALA A 74 -5.77 -9.19 -0.24
C ALA A 74 -4.59 -9.30 0.74
N ASN A 75 -4.32 -8.26 1.52
CA ASN A 75 -3.23 -8.26 2.50
C ASN A 75 -3.45 -9.30 3.61
N GLY A 76 -4.69 -9.43 4.10
CA GLY A 76 -5.06 -10.47 5.07
C GLY A 76 -4.89 -11.89 4.53
N ASN A 77 -5.16 -12.11 3.23
CA ASN A 77 -4.95 -13.41 2.59
C ASN A 77 -3.47 -13.77 2.51
N VAL A 78 -2.60 -12.82 2.09
CA VAL A 78 -1.14 -13.04 2.06
C VAL A 78 -0.62 -13.38 3.45
N GLN A 79 -0.96 -12.56 4.46
CA GLN A 79 -0.53 -12.78 5.85
C GLN A 79 -0.97 -14.15 6.38
N ARG A 80 -2.18 -14.59 6.03
CA ARG A 80 -2.68 -15.91 6.41
C ARG A 80 -1.87 -17.03 5.75
N CYS A 81 -1.62 -16.94 4.45
CA CYS A 81 -0.82 -17.92 3.72
C CYS A 81 0.59 -18.05 4.30
N GLU A 82 1.24 -16.94 4.65
CA GLU A 82 2.54 -16.93 5.31
C GLU A 82 2.49 -17.61 6.69
N THR A 83 1.49 -17.27 7.51
CA THR A 83 1.35 -17.80 8.87
C THR A 83 1.04 -19.30 8.89
N GLU A 84 0.26 -19.77 7.92
CA GLU A 84 -0.11 -21.19 7.76
C GLU A 84 0.99 -22.02 7.07
N GLY A 85 2.09 -21.38 6.63
CA GLY A 85 3.20 -22.08 5.96
C GLY A 85 2.82 -22.59 4.57
N SER A 86 1.96 -21.87 3.86
CA SER A 86 1.56 -22.21 2.50
C SER A 86 2.77 -22.28 1.56
N PRO A 87 2.74 -23.12 0.52
CA PRO A 87 3.80 -23.18 -0.48
C PRO A 87 4.13 -21.81 -1.07
N ALA A 88 5.43 -21.53 -1.27
CA ALA A 88 5.91 -20.21 -1.71
C ALA A 88 5.24 -19.70 -3.00
N HIS A 89 4.95 -20.58 -3.97
CA HIS A 89 4.28 -20.17 -5.21
C HIS A 89 2.85 -19.64 -4.98
N ILE A 90 2.14 -20.15 -3.97
CA ILE A 90 0.80 -19.69 -3.60
C ILE A 90 0.89 -18.32 -2.94
N VAL A 91 1.86 -18.13 -2.05
CA VAL A 91 2.10 -16.83 -1.41
C VAL A 91 2.41 -15.77 -2.46
N THR A 92 3.31 -16.06 -3.41
CA THR A 92 3.63 -15.15 -4.51
C THR A 92 2.43 -14.84 -5.40
N GLU A 93 1.54 -15.81 -5.66
CA GLU A 93 0.32 -15.54 -6.42
C GLU A 93 -0.61 -14.55 -5.70
N PHE A 94 -0.78 -14.69 -4.38
CA PHE A 94 -1.55 -13.73 -3.59
C PHE A 94 -0.86 -12.37 -3.43
N GLU A 95 0.47 -12.34 -3.33
CA GLU A 95 1.26 -11.10 -3.33
C GLU A 95 1.06 -10.29 -4.62
N HIS A 96 0.88 -10.95 -5.77
CA HIS A 96 0.64 -10.29 -7.05
C HIS A 96 -0.77 -9.68 -7.18
N LEU A 97 -1.69 -9.99 -6.25
CA LEU A 97 -3.04 -9.41 -6.20
C LEU A 97 -3.09 -8.12 -5.37
N LEU A 98 -1.99 -7.75 -4.71
CA LEU A 98 -1.77 -6.48 -4.01
C LEU A 98 -1.19 -5.42 -4.94
#